data_AF-A0A957DC51-F1
#
_entry.id   AF-A0A957DC51-F1
#
_cell.length_a   1.000
_cell.length_b   1.000
_cell.length_c   1.000
_cell.angle_alpha   90.00
_cell.angle_beta   90.00
_cell.angle_gamma   90.00
#
_symmetry.space_group_name_H-M   'P 1'
#
loop_
_entity.id
_entity.type
_entity.pdbx_description
1 polymer ?
#
loop_
_entity_poly.entity_id
_entity_poly.type
_entity_poly.pdbx_seq_one_letter_code
_entity_poly.pdbx_strand_id
1 'polypeptide(L)' 'KLEAEAAAQAAIRLLRGEDVSVVANDTINNGQNDIPFAKLTPISVTNENIAETVIADGFRNWDEICVGEFEQYCPADR' A
#
# COMPACT_ATOMS: atom_id res chain seq x y z
N LYS A 1 1.15 -3.89 -1.34
CA LYS A 1 2.37 -4.72 -1.62
C LYS A 1 3.58 -4.11 -0.93
N LEU A 2 3.78 -2.81 -1.12
CA LEU A 2 4.86 -2.01 -0.54
C LEU A 2 5.02 -2.19 0.99
N GLU A 3 3.91 -2.24 1.73
CA GLU A 3 3.91 -2.40 3.19
C GLU A 3 4.56 -3.72 3.62
N ALA A 4 4.17 -4.83 2.98
CA ALA A 4 4.67 -6.15 3.31
C ALA A 4 6.15 -6.31 2.93
N GLU A 5 6.55 -5.77 1.79
CA GLU A 5 7.94 -5.77 1.34
C GLU A 5 8.84 -4.95 2.27
N ALA A 6 8.42 -3.73 2.62
CA ALA A 6 9.13 -2.88 3.57
C ALA A 6 9.26 -3.57 4.93
N ALA A 7 8.19 -4.16 5.45
CA ALA A 7 8.22 -4.89 6.71
C ALA A 7 9.19 -6.08 6.67
N ALA A 8 9.18 -6.87 5.60
CA ALA A 8 10.09 -8.01 5.43
C ALA A 8 11.56 -7.56 5.34
N GLN A 9 11.84 -6.50 4.57
CA GLN A 9 13.18 -5.94 4.46
C GLN A 9 13.68 -5.40 5.81
N ALA A 10 12.84 -4.67 6.54
CA ALA A 10 13.17 -4.18 7.87
C ALA A 10 13.48 -5.34 8.84
N ALA A 11 12.65 -6.39 8.86
CA ALA A 11 12.85 -7.55 9.71
C ALA A 11 14.17 -8.28 9.42
N ILE A 12 14.51 -8.48 8.13
CA ILE A 12 15.77 -9.12 7.72
C ILE A 12 16.99 -8.27 8.14
N ARG A 13 16.91 -6.94 7.99
CA ARG A 13 17.98 -6.03 8.37
C ARG A 13 18.21 -6.02 9.88
N LEU A 14 17.13 -5.91 10.66
CA LEU A 14 17.19 -5.99 12.13
C LEU A 14 17.81 -7.30 12.60
N LEU A 15 17.41 -8.43 12.00
CA LEU A 15 17.97 -9.74 12.31
C LEU A 15 19.49 -9.80 12.06
N ARG A 16 19.98 -9.09 11.04
CA ARG A 16 21.40 -9.05 10.67
C ARG A 16 22.18 -7.92 11.37
N GLY A 17 21.53 -7.08 12.16
CA GLY A 17 22.15 -5.88 12.74
C GLY A 17 22.54 -4.84 11.70
N GLU A 18 21.90 -4.85 10.53
CA GLU A 18 22.12 -3.88 9.46
C GLU A 18 21.34 -2.59 9.71
N ASP A 19 21.78 -1.49 9.08
CA ASP A 19 21.05 -0.23 9.10
C ASP A 19 19.67 -0.36 8.44
N VAL A 20 18.65 0.12 9.15
CA VAL A 20 17.24 0.11 8.74
C VAL A 20 16.79 1.43 8.13
N SER A 21 17.60 2.49 8.17
CA SER A 21 17.25 3.82 7.66
C SER A 21 16.90 3.82 6.16
N VAL A 22 17.45 2.85 5.41
CA VAL A 22 17.16 2.64 4.00
C VAL A 22 15.73 2.13 3.72
N VAL A 23 15.04 1.61 4.74
CA VAL A 23 13.63 1.21 4.70
C VAL A 23 12.76 2.17 5.52
N ALA A 24 13.23 2.55 6.70
CA ALA A 24 12.58 3.48 7.62
C ALA A 24 13.14 4.90 7.46
N ASN A 25 12.63 5.59 6.44
CA ASN A 25 13.13 6.88 5.93
C ASN A 25 12.60 8.13 6.66
N ASP A 26 11.75 7.96 7.66
CA ASP A 26 11.23 9.04 8.50
C ASP A 26 11.21 8.61 9.98
N THR A 27 10.78 9.48 10.89
CA THR A 27 10.54 9.15 12.30
C THR A 27 9.14 9.54 12.73
N ILE A 28 8.53 8.73 13.60
CA ILE A 28 7.24 9.03 14.22
C ILE A 28 7.36 8.96 15.74
N ASN A 29 6.90 10.00 16.43
CA ASN A 29 6.91 10.03 17.88
C ASN A 29 5.77 9.18 18.45
N ASN A 30 6.08 8.24 19.34
CA ASN A 30 5.08 7.38 19.99
C ASN A 30 4.62 7.90 21.37
N GLY A 31 4.90 9.17 21.70
CA GLY A 31 4.67 9.79 23.01
C GLY A 31 5.84 9.64 23.99
N GLN A 32 6.86 8.85 23.66
CA GLN A 32 8.05 8.65 24.50
C GLN A 32 9.36 8.79 23.70
N ASN A 33 9.41 8.18 22.52
CA ASN A 33 10.59 8.18 21.66
C ASN A 33 10.20 8.48 20.21
N ASP A 34 11.17 8.98 19.45
CA ASP A 34 11.08 9.04 18.00
C ASP A 34 11.48 7.68 17.40
N ILE A 35 10.53 7.04 16.71
CA ILE A 35 10.68 5.69 16.19
C ILE A 35 10.94 5.76 14.68
N PRO A 36 11.98 5.10 14.15
CA PRO A 36 12.16 4.96 12.71
C PRO A 36 10.91 4.38 12.05
N PHE A 37 10.41 5.06 11.02
CA PHE A 37 9.15 4.78 10.37
C PHE A 37 9.34 4.65 8.85
N ALA A 38 8.84 3.55 8.28
CA ALA A 38 8.75 3.37 6.84
C ALA A 38 7.53 4.14 6.30
N LYS A 39 7.75 5.40 5.90
CA LYS A 39 6.67 6.28 5.44
C LYS A 39 6.37 6.06 3.97
N LEU A 40 5.44 5.14 3.71
CA LEU A 40 4.95 4.89 2.36
C LEU A 40 3.96 5.99 1.94
N THR A 41 4.05 6.40 0.67
CA THR A 41 3.12 7.39 0.10
C THR A 41 1.84 6.69 -0.35
N PRO A 42 0.67 7.08 0.18
CA PRO A 42 -0.59 6.53 -0.28
C PRO A 42 -0.93 7.03 -1.69
N ILE A 43 -1.62 6.19 -2.46
CA ILE A 43 -2.17 6.55 -3.77
C ILE A 43 -3.66 6.84 -3.58
N SER A 44 -4.10 8.03 -3.99
CA SER A 44 -5.52 8.40 -3.98
C SER A 44 -6.23 7.68 -5.12
N VAL A 45 -7.32 6.98 -4.83
CA VAL A 45 -8.12 6.26 -5.82
C VAL A 45 -9.44 6.98 -6.06
N THR A 46 -9.75 7.23 -7.33
CA THR A 46 -10.98 7.86 -7.83
C THR A 46 -11.60 6.98 -8.91
N ASN A 47 -12.81 7.32 -9.36
CA ASN A 47 -13.43 6.68 -10.52
C ASN A 47 -12.58 6.79 -11.80
N GLU A 48 -11.76 7.84 -11.92
CA GLU A 48 -10.91 8.08 -13.09
C GLU A 48 -9.67 7.18 -13.13
N ASN A 49 -9.16 6.70 -11.99
CA ASN A 49 -7.89 5.97 -11.93
C ASN A 49 -7.97 4.57 -11.30
N ILE A 50 -9.16 4.10 -10.89
CA ILE A 50 -9.31 2.78 -10.27
C ILE A 50 -8.84 1.63 -11.19
N ALA A 51 -9.05 1.77 -12.50
CA ALA A 51 -8.60 0.80 -13.50
C ALA A 51 -7.06 0.66 -13.52
N GLU A 52 -6.35 1.78 -13.43
CA GLU A 52 -4.88 1.85 -13.49
C GLU A 52 -4.19 1.55 -12.16
N THR A 53 -4.94 1.56 -11.06
CA THR A 53 -4.42 1.34 -9.71
C THR A 53 -4.88 -0.01 -9.18
N VAL A 54 -6.02 -0.05 -8.48
CA VAL A 54 -6.53 -1.23 -7.77
C VAL A 54 -6.65 -2.45 -8.68
N ILE A 55 -7.16 -2.25 -9.90
CA ILE A 55 -7.40 -3.34 -10.86
C ILE A 55 -6.09 -3.76 -11.53
N ALA A 56 -5.35 -2.84 -12.15
CA ALA A 56 -4.07 -3.15 -12.81
C ALA A 56 -3.02 -3.75 -11.85
N ASP A 57 -2.99 -3.30 -10.59
CA ASP A 57 -2.12 -3.87 -9.55
C ASP A 57 -2.53 -5.29 -9.13
N GLY A 58 -3.70 -5.75 -9.56
CA GLY A 58 -4.31 -7.03 -9.22
C GLY A 58 -4.77 -7.10 -7.77
N PHE A 59 -5.05 -5.97 -7.15
CA PHE A 59 -5.49 -5.91 -5.75
C PHE A 59 -6.96 -6.33 -5.62
N ARG A 60 -7.75 -5.99 -6.64
CA ARG A 60 -9.11 -6.49 -6.88
C ARG A 60 -9.31 -6.69 -8.38
N ASN A 61 -10.36 -7.41 -8.76
CA ASN A 61 -10.82 -7.45 -10.15
C ASN A 61 -12.25 -6.89 -10.29
N TRP A 62 -12.66 -6.62 -11.53
CA TRP A 62 -13.97 -6.04 -11.80
C TRP A 62 -15.14 -6.91 -11.34
N ASP A 63 -15.05 -8.23 -11.47
CA ASP A 63 -16.10 -9.15 -11.03
C ASP A 63 -16.31 -9.13 -9.51
N GLU A 64 -15.29 -8.77 -8.73
CA GLU A 64 -15.40 -8.63 -7.27
C GLU A 64 -16.10 -7.34 -6.84
N ILE A 65 -16.00 -6.27 -7.64
CA ILE A 65 -16.47 -4.93 -7.25
C ILE A 65 -17.74 -4.50 -8.01
N CYS A 66 -17.96 -5.03 -9.21
CA CYS A 66 -19.15 -4.81 -10.02
C CYS A 66 -20.21 -5.84 -9.64
N VAL A 67 -20.80 -5.65 -8.46
CA VAL A 67 -21.80 -6.57 -7.91
C VAL A 67 -22.99 -5.81 -7.31
N GLY A 68 -24.18 -6.40 -7.41
CA GLY A 68 -25.39 -5.87 -6.80
C GLY A 68 -25.72 -4.45 -7.25
N GLU A 69 -25.91 -3.54 -6.30
CA GLU A 69 -26.23 -2.14 -6.57
C GLU A 69 -25.07 -1.35 -7.20
N PHE A 70 -23.84 -1.86 -7.15
CA PHE A 70 -22.65 -1.16 -7.67
C PHE A 70 -22.40 -1.39 -9.15
N GLU A 71 -23.05 -2.38 -9.75
CA GLU A 71 -22.98 -2.72 -11.17
C GLU A 71 -23.21 -1.49 -12.07
N GLN A 72 -24.15 -0.62 -11.68
CA GLN A 72 -24.51 0.59 -12.42
C GLN A 72 -23.39 1.63 -12.54
N TYR A 73 -22.34 1.53 -11.72
CA TYR A 73 -21.21 2.46 -11.72
C TYR A 73 -19.97 1.91 -12.43
N CYS A 74 -20.03 0.67 -12.92
CA CYS A 74 -18.88 0.01 -13.54
C CYS A 74 -18.72 0.36 -15.02
N PRO A 75 -17.47 0.32 -15.54
CA PRO A 75 -17.22 0.47 -16.97
C PRO A 75 -17.94 -0.63 -17.76
N ALA A 76 -18.47 -0.29 -18.93
CA ALA A 76 -19.13 -1.25 -19.81
C ALA A 76 -18.15 -2.18 -20.53
N ASP A 77 -16.90 -1.75 -20.68
CA ASP A 77 -15.80 -2.39 -21.40
C ASP A 77 -14.75 -3.01 -20.47
N ARG A 78 -15.16 -3.31 -19.23
CA ARG A 78 -14.33 -3.89 -18.17
C ARG A 78 -13.80 -5.30 -18.48
#